data_AF-A0A3A5MTK1-F1
#
_entry.id   AF-A0A3A5MTK1-F1
#
_cell.length_a   1.000
_cell.length_b   1.000
_cell.length_c   1.000
_cell.angle_alpha   90.00
_cell.angle_beta   90.00
_cell.angle_gamma   90.00
#
_symmetry.space_group_name_H-M   'P 1'
#
loop_
_entity.id
_entity.type
_entity.pdbx_description
1 polymer ?
#
loop_
_entity_poly.entity_id
_entity_poly.type
_entity_poly.pdbx_seq_one_letter_code
_entity_poly.pdbx_strand_id
1 'polypeptide(L)'
;MLTVTTRTTVSRWIGVAVLSTALTLGSIAGPALAAPSDIDRILVDTNMARAAAGLPALKHNLAIDAVAQAWAQKMATDGFAHNPSYSTQIPAGWSLASENIAGGYSAATVVNAWLNSPGHRTNIMSAATDIGIGFYVAPNGTAYSVQNFAKYPPSTTSATLTATPTPTVSGSALLGRTLTANAGAWGPAPVTLGFQWTSSGVKIPGATAPTYVPVAADLGKRLAVTVTGTKAGYTTVAKASAGTAAVKGTLTATPTPTISGTAKVGQILSARVGTWSPAPVTLLYQWARGGTAISGATASTYAIKAADVGATLTVTVTGTKPNYGPVARKSQSTAPVAP
;
A
#
# COMPACT_ATOMS: atom_id res chain seq x y z
N MET A 1 34.49 26.76 -15.90
CA MET A 1 35.09 27.33 -17.11
C MET A 1 35.65 26.18 -17.92
N LEU A 2 34.93 25.76 -18.97
CA LEU A 2 35.41 25.01 -20.14
C LEU A 2 34.25 25.07 -21.15
N THR A 3 34.59 25.44 -22.39
CA THR A 3 33.66 25.81 -23.46
C THR A 3 33.64 24.70 -24.52
N VAL A 4 32.47 24.41 -25.10
CA VAL A 4 32.33 23.70 -26.37
C VAL A 4 31.36 24.49 -27.26
N THR A 5 31.76 24.71 -28.51
CA THR A 5 31.03 25.46 -29.53
C THR A 5 30.65 24.52 -30.67
N THR A 6 29.38 24.54 -31.10
CA THR A 6 28.98 24.25 -32.49
C THR A 6 27.71 25.02 -32.84
N ARG A 7 27.64 25.51 -34.08
CA ARG A 7 26.66 26.49 -34.62
C ARG A 7 25.59 25.84 -35.52
N THR A 8 24.38 26.41 -35.39
CA THR A 8 23.31 26.72 -36.40
C THR A 8 22.70 25.67 -37.34
N THR A 9 21.36 25.58 -37.32
CA THR A 9 20.48 26.06 -38.42
C THR A 9 19.03 26.27 -37.95
N VAL A 10 18.36 27.26 -38.55
CA VAL A 10 16.99 27.73 -38.31
C VAL A 10 16.02 26.96 -39.20
N SER A 11 14.82 26.64 -38.72
CA SER A 11 13.65 26.43 -39.57
C SER A 11 12.38 26.89 -38.88
N ARG A 12 11.75 27.87 -39.52
CA ARG A 12 10.50 28.55 -39.14
C ARG A 12 9.33 27.58 -39.23
N TRP A 13 8.51 27.52 -38.19
CA TRP A 13 7.12 27.09 -38.28
C TRP A 13 6.23 28.24 -37.81
N ILE A 14 5.37 28.71 -38.72
CA ILE A 14 4.26 29.61 -38.43
C ILE A 14 3.20 28.75 -37.74
N GLY A 15 3.11 28.87 -36.42
CA GLY A 15 2.07 28.28 -35.60
C GLY A 15 1.24 29.40 -34.97
N VAL A 16 -0.05 29.41 -35.31
CA VAL A 16 -1.08 30.33 -34.85
C VAL A 16 -1.01 30.56 -33.34
N ALA A 17 -0.90 31.81 -32.91
CA ALA A 17 -1.03 32.21 -31.52
C ALA A 17 -2.48 32.07 -31.07
N VAL A 18 -2.83 30.91 -30.51
CA VAL A 18 -4.01 30.78 -29.64
C VAL A 18 -3.57 31.24 -28.26
N LEU A 19 -4.01 32.45 -27.89
CA LEU A 19 -3.85 33.01 -26.56
C LEU A 19 -4.72 32.19 -25.59
N SER A 20 -4.22 31.04 -25.17
CA SER A 20 -4.81 30.24 -24.10
C SER A 20 -4.26 30.81 -22.80
N THR A 21 -5.13 31.47 -22.02
CA THR A 21 -4.86 31.79 -20.63
C THR A 21 -4.54 30.48 -19.89
N ALA A 22 -3.25 30.18 -19.73
CA ALA A 22 -2.79 29.14 -18.84
C ALA A 22 -3.11 29.60 -17.42
N LEU A 23 -4.27 29.16 -16.92
CA LEU A 23 -4.53 29.17 -15.49
C LEU A 23 -3.41 28.33 -14.87
N THR A 24 -2.49 28.97 -14.15
CA THR A 24 -1.56 28.27 -13.28
C THR A 24 -2.39 27.60 -12.19
N LEU A 25 -2.86 26.38 -12.47
CA LEU A 25 -3.17 25.42 -11.42
C LEU A 25 -1.84 25.18 -10.73
N GLY A 26 -1.66 25.85 -9.60
CA GLY A 26 -0.58 25.55 -8.68
C GLY A 26 -0.61 24.04 -8.47
N SER A 27 0.44 23.38 -8.93
CA SER A 27 0.74 22.02 -8.52
C SER A 27 0.98 22.09 -7.02
N ILE A 28 -0.08 21.93 -6.24
CA ILE A 28 0.04 21.46 -4.87
C ILE A 28 0.60 20.05 -5.02
N ALA A 29 1.93 19.96 -5.00
CA ALA A 29 2.60 18.72 -4.73
C ALA A 29 1.98 18.20 -3.43
N GLY A 30 1.10 17.21 -3.54
CA GLY A 30 0.72 16.41 -2.38
C GLY A 30 2.02 15.91 -1.74
N PRO A 31 2.05 15.70 -0.41
CA PRO A 31 3.26 15.24 0.25
C PRO A 31 3.77 14.02 -0.50
N ALA A 32 4.95 14.17 -1.11
CA ALA A 32 5.65 13.08 -1.75
C ALA A 32 5.70 11.94 -0.74
N LEU A 33 5.39 10.71 -1.19
CA LEU A 33 5.59 9.50 -0.40
C LEU A 33 6.94 9.61 0.31
N ALA A 34 6.93 9.63 1.65
CA ALA A 34 8.12 9.85 2.43
C ALA A 34 9.20 8.84 2.00
N ALA A 35 10.36 9.35 1.62
CA ALA A 35 11.55 8.54 1.40
C ALA A 35 11.82 7.68 2.65
N PRO A 36 12.59 6.58 2.53
CA PRO A 36 13.23 5.97 3.71
C PRO A 36 13.86 7.09 4.55
N SER A 37 13.88 6.96 5.88
CA SER A 37 14.56 7.97 6.68
C SER A 37 15.99 8.16 6.15
N ASP A 38 16.54 9.38 6.20
CA ASP A 38 17.88 9.67 5.68
C ASP A 38 18.95 8.70 6.23
N ILE A 39 18.75 8.23 7.47
CA ILE A 39 19.53 7.18 8.13
C ILE A 39 19.42 5.83 7.41
N ASP A 40 18.20 5.37 7.07
CA ASP A 40 17.98 4.12 6.33
C ASP A 40 18.70 4.15 4.98
N ARG A 41 18.65 5.29 4.29
CA ARG A 41 19.36 5.46 3.03
C ARG A 41 20.87 5.32 3.19
N ILE A 42 21.46 6.02 4.16
CA ILE A 42 22.90 5.95 4.43
C ILE A 42 23.32 4.51 4.79
N LEU A 43 22.49 3.79 5.57
CA LEU A 43 22.73 2.40 5.90
C LEU A 43 22.71 1.49 4.67
N VAL A 44 21.69 1.64 3.82
CA VAL A 44 21.55 0.88 2.57
C VAL A 44 22.75 1.11 1.66
N ASP A 45 23.10 2.37 1.40
CA ASP A 45 24.20 2.74 0.51
C ASP A 45 25.55 2.21 1.06
N THR A 46 25.74 2.25 2.38
CA THR A 46 26.94 1.70 3.05
C THR A 46 27.03 0.18 2.89
N ASN A 47 25.93 -0.53 3.14
CA ASN A 47 25.89 -1.99 3.02
C ASN A 47 25.96 -2.45 1.56
N MET A 48 25.44 -1.68 0.60
CA MET A 48 25.65 -1.91 -0.83
C MET A 48 27.14 -1.81 -1.21
N ALA A 49 27.84 -0.80 -0.71
CA ALA A 49 29.28 -0.65 -0.96
C ALA A 49 30.11 -1.79 -0.35
N ARG A 50 29.75 -2.24 0.86
CA ARG A 50 30.37 -3.41 1.50
C ARG A 50 30.11 -4.70 0.73
N ALA A 51 28.87 -4.92 0.28
CA ALA A 51 28.52 -6.06 -0.54
C ALA A 51 29.30 -6.10 -1.86
N ALA A 52 29.50 -4.94 -2.51
CA ALA A 52 30.33 -4.82 -3.71
C ALA A 52 31.81 -5.17 -3.47
N ALA A 53 32.28 -5.05 -2.22
CA ALA A 53 33.61 -5.46 -1.78
C ALA A 53 33.66 -6.89 -1.19
N GLY A 54 32.56 -7.65 -1.25
CA GLY A 54 32.48 -9.00 -0.70
C GLY A 54 32.42 -9.08 0.82
N LEU A 55 32.11 -7.98 1.50
CA LEU A 55 32.05 -7.91 2.97
C LEU A 55 30.62 -8.14 3.49
N PRO A 56 30.44 -8.73 4.69
CA PRO A 56 29.14 -8.83 5.33
C PRO A 56 28.52 -7.46 5.60
N ALA A 57 27.19 -7.38 5.51
CA ALA A 57 26.43 -6.21 5.89
C ALA A 57 26.62 -5.89 7.38
N LEU A 58 26.74 -4.60 7.70
CA LEU A 58 26.73 -4.09 9.06
C LEU A 58 25.31 -4.13 9.61
N LYS A 59 25.20 -4.57 10.87
CA LYS A 59 23.98 -4.53 11.65
C LYS A 59 23.73 -3.11 12.14
N HIS A 60 22.55 -2.56 11.85
CA HIS A 60 22.16 -1.27 12.39
C HIS A 60 21.90 -1.36 13.90
N ASN A 61 22.55 -0.48 14.66
CA ASN A 61 22.54 -0.49 16.11
C ASN A 61 22.07 0.87 16.66
N LEU A 62 20.80 0.92 17.09
CA LEU A 62 20.14 2.15 17.55
C LEU A 62 20.78 2.77 18.80
N ALA A 63 21.49 2.00 19.61
CA ALA A 63 22.24 2.56 20.75
C ALA A 63 23.45 3.37 20.27
N ILE A 64 24.04 2.99 19.15
CA ILE A 64 25.12 3.74 18.50
C ILE A 64 24.55 4.95 17.73
N ASP A 65 23.36 4.85 17.13
CA ASP A 65 22.67 5.98 16.51
C ASP A 65 22.51 7.16 17.47
N ALA A 66 22.09 6.90 18.72
CA ALA A 66 21.89 7.96 19.70
C ALA A 66 23.15 8.81 19.90
N VAL A 67 24.32 8.15 19.96
CA VAL A 67 25.63 8.79 20.07
C VAL A 67 25.98 9.56 18.79
N ALA A 68 25.81 8.92 17.63
CA ALA A 68 26.12 9.51 16.33
C ALA A 68 25.23 10.72 16.02
N GLN A 69 23.94 10.66 16.33
CA GLN A 69 22.96 11.73 16.13
C GLN A 69 23.24 12.92 17.03
N ALA A 70 23.53 12.68 18.32
CA ALA A 70 23.90 13.74 19.25
C ALA A 70 25.17 14.45 18.77
N TRP A 71 26.14 13.71 18.23
CA TRP A 71 27.36 14.30 17.69
C TRP A 71 27.13 15.07 16.39
N ALA A 72 26.27 14.59 15.50
CA ALA A 72 25.87 15.31 14.28
C ALA A 72 25.24 16.67 14.61
N GLN A 73 24.41 16.74 15.66
CA GLN A 73 23.84 18.00 16.17
C GLN A 73 24.91 18.90 16.79
N LYS A 74 25.81 18.33 17.60
CA LYS A 74 26.91 19.07 18.23
C LYS A 74 27.86 19.70 17.22
N MET A 75 28.15 19.02 16.10
CA MET A 75 28.98 19.59 15.04
C MET A 75 28.36 20.84 14.41
N ALA A 76 27.03 20.96 14.42
CA ALA A 76 26.36 22.14 13.89
C ALA A 76 26.47 23.37 14.81
N THR A 77 26.71 23.17 16.10
CA THR A 77 26.79 24.27 17.09
C THR A 77 28.23 24.57 17.52
N ASP A 78 29.05 23.55 17.66
CA ASP A 78 30.34 23.62 18.36
C ASP A 78 31.54 23.48 17.41
N GLY A 79 31.27 23.29 16.11
CA GLY A 79 32.29 23.16 15.06
C GLY A 79 32.49 21.73 14.57
N PHE A 80 33.05 21.61 13.36
CA PHE A 80 33.22 20.34 12.66
C PHE A 80 34.46 19.58 13.16
N ALA A 81 34.25 18.59 14.03
CA ALA A 81 35.31 17.77 14.62
C ALA A 81 34.82 16.35 14.96
N HIS A 82 35.76 15.41 15.02
CA HIS A 82 35.50 14.06 15.50
C HIS A 82 35.08 14.03 16.98
N ASN A 83 34.29 13.03 17.36
CA ASN A 83 33.92 12.80 18.75
C ASN A 83 35.08 12.14 19.50
N PRO A 84 35.74 12.86 20.44
CA PRO A 84 36.88 12.29 21.16
C PRO A 84 36.48 11.13 22.10
N SER A 85 35.19 11.00 22.41
CA SER A 85 34.68 10.08 23.43
C SER A 85 33.62 9.11 22.90
N TYR A 86 33.34 9.04 21.59
CA TYR A 86 32.23 8.17 21.13
C TYR A 86 32.45 6.70 21.52
N SER A 87 33.71 6.23 21.52
CA SER A 87 34.05 4.84 21.82
C SER A 87 33.72 4.43 23.26
N THR A 88 33.65 5.40 24.19
CA THR A 88 33.20 5.19 25.58
C THR A 88 31.71 5.46 25.77
N GLN A 89 31.04 6.07 24.78
CA GLN A 89 29.60 6.38 24.79
C GLN A 89 28.74 5.29 24.14
N ILE A 90 29.32 4.48 23.23
CA ILE A 90 28.65 3.32 22.63
C ILE A 90 28.62 2.12 23.60
N PRO A 91 27.74 1.12 23.39
CA PRO A 91 27.71 -0.08 24.23
C PRO A 91 29.09 -0.72 24.40
N ALA A 92 29.44 -1.14 25.62
CA ALA A 92 30.74 -1.75 25.90
C ALA A 92 30.90 -3.14 25.27
N GLY A 93 32.14 -3.66 25.23
CA GLY A 93 32.44 -5.01 24.74
C GLY A 93 32.78 -5.09 23.26
N TRP A 94 33.05 -3.96 22.61
CA TRP A 94 33.59 -3.93 21.26
C TRP A 94 35.10 -4.22 21.24
N SER A 95 35.58 -4.73 20.11
CA SER A 95 37.00 -5.03 19.84
C SER A 95 37.61 -4.14 18.75
N LEU A 96 36.77 -3.39 18.05
CA LEU A 96 37.13 -2.33 17.11
C LEU A 96 36.06 -1.26 17.21
N ALA A 97 36.46 0.00 17.13
CA ALA A 97 35.56 1.13 16.94
C ALA A 97 36.21 2.11 15.96
N SER A 98 35.41 2.70 15.05
CA SER A 98 35.86 3.81 14.19
C SER A 98 34.72 4.80 13.90
N GLU A 99 35.03 6.05 13.53
CA GLU A 99 34.06 7.09 13.20
C GLU A 99 34.34 7.70 11.82
N ASN A 100 33.29 7.94 11.03
CA ASN A 100 33.30 8.84 9.88
C ASN A 100 32.41 10.05 10.17
N ILE A 101 32.84 11.24 9.80
CA ILE A 101 32.02 12.47 9.85
C ILE A 101 31.99 13.16 8.49
N ALA A 102 30.92 13.90 8.19
CA ALA A 102 30.82 14.71 6.98
C ALA A 102 29.93 15.94 7.21
N GLY A 103 30.27 17.05 6.54
CA GLY A 103 29.48 18.29 6.52
C GLY A 103 29.16 18.70 5.09
N GLY A 104 27.93 19.15 4.82
CA GLY A 104 27.50 19.69 3.53
C GLY A 104 27.04 18.65 2.49
N TYR A 105 26.92 17.37 2.86
CA TYR A 105 26.45 16.31 1.97
C TYR A 105 25.04 15.85 2.35
N SER A 106 24.19 15.60 1.36
CA SER A 106 22.90 14.98 1.61
C SER A 106 23.08 13.49 1.92
N ALA A 107 22.07 12.87 2.53
CA ALA A 107 22.04 11.43 2.74
C ALA A 107 22.26 10.64 1.43
N ALA A 108 21.88 11.22 0.30
CA ALA A 108 22.06 10.66 -1.03
C ALA A 108 23.50 10.60 -1.55
N THR A 109 24.36 11.48 -1.05
CA THR A 109 25.71 11.68 -1.61
C THR A 109 26.82 11.39 -0.61
N VAL A 110 26.51 11.40 0.69
CA VAL A 110 27.52 11.31 1.76
C VAL A 110 28.30 9.99 1.75
N VAL A 111 27.66 8.86 1.47
CA VAL A 111 28.36 7.56 1.41
C VAL A 111 29.37 7.53 0.27
N ASN A 112 29.00 8.03 -0.91
CA ASN A 112 29.94 8.14 -2.03
C ASN A 112 31.10 9.09 -1.71
N ALA A 113 30.86 10.18 -0.97
CA ALA A 113 31.91 11.08 -0.53
C ALA A 113 32.91 10.37 0.40
N TRP A 114 32.43 9.61 1.40
CA TRP A 114 33.29 8.79 2.26
C TRP A 114 34.05 7.71 1.51
N LEU A 115 33.41 7.02 0.55
CA LEU A 115 34.06 5.98 -0.27
C LEU A 115 35.20 6.52 -1.13
N ASN A 116 35.15 7.79 -1.53
CA ASN A 116 36.20 8.48 -2.29
C ASN A 116 37.32 9.04 -1.41
N SER A 117 37.21 8.93 -0.09
CA SER A 117 38.24 9.31 0.87
C SER A 117 38.90 8.08 1.48
N PRO A 118 40.22 7.84 1.28
CA PRO A 118 40.87 6.60 1.73
C PRO A 118 40.68 6.26 3.21
N GLY A 119 40.74 7.27 4.10
CA GLY A 119 40.52 7.07 5.54
C GLY A 119 39.09 6.63 5.87
N HIS A 120 38.09 7.36 5.36
CA HIS A 120 36.68 7.04 5.61
C HIS A 120 36.26 5.71 4.96
N ARG A 121 36.79 5.41 3.77
CA ARG A 121 36.59 4.13 3.09
C ARG A 121 37.11 2.97 3.93
N THR A 122 38.25 3.13 4.60
CA THR A 122 38.83 2.09 5.46
C THR A 122 37.86 1.72 6.59
N ASN A 123 37.19 2.70 7.20
CA ASN A 123 36.18 2.46 8.23
C ASN A 123 34.95 1.71 7.67
N ILE A 124 34.44 2.14 6.51
CA ILE A 124 33.31 1.47 5.83
C ILE A 124 33.65 0.01 5.48
N MET A 125 34.88 -0.27 5.08
CA MET A 125 35.35 -1.61 4.67
C MET A 125 35.96 -2.42 5.81
N SER A 126 35.89 -1.93 7.05
CA SER A 126 36.50 -2.58 8.21
C SER A 126 35.81 -3.89 8.60
N ALA A 127 36.42 -4.62 9.53
CA ALA A 127 35.84 -5.80 10.16
C ALA A 127 34.76 -5.49 11.21
N ALA A 128 34.23 -4.25 11.25
CA ALA A 128 33.08 -3.91 12.08
C ALA A 128 31.87 -4.81 11.78
N THR A 129 31.05 -5.03 12.80
CA THR A 129 29.82 -5.82 12.73
C THR A 129 28.58 -4.95 12.83
N ASP A 130 28.70 -3.80 13.49
CA ASP A 130 27.60 -2.90 13.83
C ASP A 130 27.92 -1.48 13.36
N ILE A 131 26.86 -0.75 13.02
CA ILE A 131 26.91 0.66 12.66
C ILE A 131 25.79 1.42 13.34
N GLY A 132 26.07 2.62 13.82
CA GLY A 132 25.06 3.63 14.10
C GLY A 132 25.33 4.90 13.28
N ILE A 133 24.27 5.59 12.91
CA ILE A 133 24.27 6.70 11.97
C ILE A 133 23.56 7.90 12.60
N GLY A 134 24.19 9.06 12.50
CA GLY A 134 23.59 10.35 12.80
C GLY A 134 23.47 11.17 11.52
N PHE A 135 22.33 11.82 11.32
CA PHE A 135 22.13 12.78 10.24
C PHE A 135 21.32 13.98 10.74
N TYR A 136 21.88 15.18 10.63
CA TYR A 136 21.26 16.39 11.12
C TYR A 136 21.40 17.52 10.10
N VAL A 137 20.29 18.13 9.70
CA VAL A 137 20.29 19.35 8.87
C VAL A 137 20.10 20.55 9.77
N ALA A 138 21.14 21.39 9.88
CA ALA A 138 21.11 22.60 10.67
C ALA A 138 20.16 23.64 10.05
N PRO A 139 19.68 24.64 10.82
CA PRO A 139 18.76 25.67 10.31
C PRO A 139 19.28 26.46 9.10
N ASN A 140 20.61 26.53 8.92
CA ASN A 140 21.24 27.14 7.76
C ASN A 140 21.28 26.24 6.50
N GLY A 141 20.64 25.07 6.55
CA GLY A 141 20.58 24.09 5.46
C GLY A 141 21.79 23.17 5.36
N THR A 142 22.81 23.33 6.22
CA THR A 142 24.00 22.46 6.20
C THR A 142 23.70 21.13 6.88
N ALA A 143 23.90 20.03 6.17
CA ALA A 143 23.78 18.68 6.71
C ALA A 143 25.09 18.23 7.37
N TYR A 144 24.99 17.62 8.54
CA TYR A 144 26.07 16.98 9.30
C TYR A 144 25.75 15.51 9.47
N SER A 145 26.69 14.64 9.11
CA SER A 145 26.52 13.19 9.11
C SER A 145 27.62 12.51 9.93
N VAL A 146 27.26 11.43 10.62
CA VAL A 146 28.19 10.61 11.42
C VAL A 146 27.91 9.13 11.14
N GLN A 147 28.95 8.32 10.93
CA GLN A 147 28.89 6.86 11.03
C GLN A 147 29.82 6.40 12.14
N ASN A 148 29.26 5.77 13.16
CA ASN A 148 30.02 5.11 14.20
C ASN A 148 29.97 3.59 13.97
N PHE A 149 31.13 2.99 13.82
CA PHE A 149 31.30 1.56 13.58
C PHE A 149 31.81 0.88 14.84
N ALA A 150 31.35 -0.33 15.09
CA ALA A 150 31.84 -1.16 16.19
C ALA A 150 31.90 -2.64 15.78
N LYS A 151 32.89 -3.38 16.30
CA LYS A 151 32.97 -4.84 16.20
C LYS A 151 32.65 -5.47 17.55
N TYR A 152 31.44 -5.97 17.71
CA TYR A 152 31.06 -6.74 18.90
C TYR A 152 31.39 -8.23 18.71
N PRO A 153 31.57 -8.99 19.80
CA PRO A 153 31.55 -10.44 19.71
C PRO A 153 30.23 -10.89 19.06
N PRO A 154 30.25 -11.99 18.28
CA PRO A 154 29.02 -12.54 17.71
C PRO A 154 28.00 -12.78 18.82
N SER A 155 26.83 -12.15 18.71
CA SER A 155 25.74 -12.29 19.68
C SER A 155 25.33 -13.76 19.74
N THR A 156 25.54 -14.42 20.87
CA THR A 156 25.34 -15.87 21.00
C THR A 156 23.88 -16.30 21.15
N THR A 157 22.92 -15.39 21.32
CA THR A 157 21.48 -15.71 21.14
C THR A 157 20.68 -14.42 21.01
N SER A 158 20.16 -14.10 19.82
CA SER A 158 19.07 -13.10 19.74
C SER A 158 17.81 -13.72 20.34
N ALA A 159 17.26 -13.10 21.38
CA ALA A 159 15.97 -13.51 21.92
C ALA A 159 14.90 -13.41 20.83
N THR A 160 13.89 -14.29 20.88
CA THR A 160 12.81 -14.30 19.88
C THR A 160 11.64 -13.46 20.39
N LEU A 161 11.00 -12.69 19.50
CA LEU A 161 9.76 -11.98 19.82
C LEU A 161 8.60 -12.97 20.02
N THR A 162 7.71 -12.66 20.95
CA THR A 162 6.42 -13.33 21.10
C THR A 162 5.33 -12.55 20.37
N ALA A 163 4.41 -13.26 19.73
CA ALA A 163 3.23 -12.67 19.09
C ALA A 163 2.01 -13.56 19.29
N THR A 164 1.02 -13.04 20.01
CA THR A 164 -0.22 -13.74 20.37
C THR A 164 -1.37 -12.75 20.59
N PRO A 165 -2.61 -13.06 20.18
CA PRO A 165 -3.00 -14.18 19.31
C PRO A 165 -2.48 -14.00 17.88
N THR A 166 -2.73 -14.99 17.01
CA THR A 166 -2.50 -14.84 15.57
C THR A 166 -3.24 -13.61 15.03
N PRO A 167 -2.63 -12.80 14.14
CA PRO A 167 -3.29 -11.64 13.58
C PRO A 167 -4.61 -11.98 12.90
N THR A 168 -5.56 -11.05 12.94
CA THR A 168 -6.85 -11.18 12.25
C THR A 168 -7.11 -9.99 11.34
N VAL A 169 -8.04 -10.16 10.40
CA VAL A 169 -8.55 -9.09 9.55
C VAL A 169 -10.02 -8.88 9.87
N SER A 170 -10.39 -7.65 10.23
CA SER A 170 -11.78 -7.22 10.41
C SER A 170 -12.27 -6.37 9.22
N GLY A 171 -13.59 -6.29 9.08
CA GLY A 171 -14.25 -5.63 7.95
C GLY A 171 -14.88 -6.61 6.96
N SER A 172 -15.72 -6.09 6.07
CA SER A 172 -16.33 -6.89 4.99
C SER A 172 -15.42 -6.89 3.78
N ALA A 173 -15.10 -8.08 3.25
CA ALA A 173 -14.33 -8.25 2.01
C ALA A 173 -15.18 -7.83 0.79
N LEU A 174 -15.40 -6.53 0.66
CA LEU A 174 -16.13 -5.91 -0.44
C LEU A 174 -15.23 -4.89 -1.14
N LEU A 175 -15.34 -4.84 -2.47
CA LEU A 175 -14.64 -3.87 -3.30
C LEU A 175 -14.88 -2.45 -2.77
N GLY A 176 -13.79 -1.70 -2.51
CA GLY A 176 -13.87 -0.33 -2.00
C GLY A 176 -14.22 -0.19 -0.50
N ARG A 177 -14.30 -1.29 0.27
CA ARG A 177 -14.55 -1.23 1.72
C ARG A 177 -13.29 -1.56 2.51
N THR A 178 -12.98 -0.74 3.51
CA THR A 178 -11.78 -0.89 4.32
C THR A 178 -11.78 -2.20 5.10
N LEU A 179 -10.65 -2.91 4.99
CA LEU A 179 -10.25 -4.00 5.87
C LEU A 179 -9.19 -3.50 6.84
N THR A 180 -9.22 -3.98 8.08
CA THR A 180 -8.30 -3.55 9.15
C THR A 180 -7.58 -4.76 9.73
N ALA A 181 -6.26 -4.67 9.83
CA ALA A 181 -5.41 -5.66 10.48
C ALA A 181 -5.43 -5.47 12.00
N ASN A 182 -5.71 -6.54 12.74
CA ASN A 182 -5.55 -6.60 14.19
C ASN A 182 -4.32 -7.46 14.48
N ALA A 183 -3.22 -6.82 14.91
CA ALA A 183 -1.90 -7.44 15.02
C ALA A 183 -1.75 -8.43 16.19
N GLY A 184 -2.64 -8.39 17.19
CA GLY A 184 -2.44 -9.06 18.47
C GLY A 184 -1.40 -8.34 19.34
N ALA A 185 -1.02 -8.94 20.46
CA ALA A 185 0.03 -8.44 21.33
C ALA A 185 1.41 -8.95 20.86
N TRP A 186 2.39 -8.05 20.88
CA TRP A 186 3.78 -8.34 20.53
C TRP A 186 4.71 -8.01 21.68
N GLY A 187 5.64 -8.90 21.99
CA GLY A 187 6.49 -8.78 23.16
C GLY A 187 7.91 -9.32 22.97
N PRO A 188 8.83 -8.91 23.85
CA PRO A 188 8.66 -7.87 24.87
C PRO A 188 8.64 -6.45 24.25
N ALA A 189 7.78 -5.55 24.76
CA ALA A 189 7.65 -4.18 24.26
C ALA A 189 8.90 -3.32 24.53
N PRO A 190 9.12 -2.20 23.78
CA PRO A 190 8.41 -1.83 22.57
C PRO A 190 8.81 -2.72 21.37
N VAL A 191 7.86 -2.98 20.47
CA VAL A 191 8.08 -3.71 19.21
C VAL A 191 7.55 -2.86 18.06
N THR A 192 8.38 -2.66 17.03
CA THR A 192 7.96 -1.97 15.80
C THR A 192 7.23 -2.97 14.91
N LEU A 193 6.04 -2.60 14.41
CA LEU A 193 5.23 -3.45 13.54
C LEU A 193 5.24 -2.95 12.10
N GLY A 194 5.54 -3.85 11.17
CA GLY A 194 5.31 -3.67 9.73
C GLY A 194 4.16 -4.55 9.25
N PHE A 195 3.41 -4.09 8.25
CA PHE A 195 2.33 -4.84 7.62
C PHE A 195 2.66 -5.13 6.16
N GLN A 196 2.15 -6.24 5.65
CA GLN A 196 2.18 -6.53 4.23
C GLN A 196 0.92 -7.31 3.84
N TRP A 197 0.06 -6.69 3.04
CA TRP A 197 -1.13 -7.35 2.52
C TRP A 197 -0.80 -8.26 1.33
N THR A 198 -1.58 -9.32 1.20
CA THR A 198 -1.49 -10.33 0.15
C THR A 198 -2.88 -10.61 -0.45
N SER A 199 -2.91 -10.95 -1.73
CA SER A 199 -4.09 -11.33 -2.49
C SER A 199 -3.89 -12.76 -3.02
N SER A 200 -4.65 -13.71 -2.49
CA SER A 200 -4.44 -15.16 -2.72
C SER A 200 -3.00 -15.61 -2.43
N GLY A 201 -2.41 -15.11 -1.35
CA GLY A 201 -1.03 -15.43 -0.95
C GLY A 201 0.06 -14.63 -1.70
N VAL A 202 -0.29 -13.91 -2.76
CA VAL A 202 0.67 -13.08 -3.51
C VAL A 202 0.76 -11.68 -2.87
N LYS A 203 1.98 -11.19 -2.64
CA LYS A 203 2.23 -9.84 -2.11
C LYS A 203 1.58 -8.76 -2.98
N ILE A 204 0.85 -7.84 -2.34
CA ILE A 204 0.34 -6.62 -2.98
C ILE A 204 1.40 -5.51 -2.81
N PRO A 205 2.06 -5.05 -3.89
CA PRO A 205 3.10 -4.02 -3.78
C PRO A 205 2.58 -2.75 -3.10
N GLY A 206 3.36 -2.19 -2.17
CA GLY A 206 3.03 -0.95 -1.46
C GLY A 206 1.93 -1.06 -0.39
N ALA A 207 1.24 -2.21 -0.26
CA ALA A 207 0.20 -2.39 0.74
C ALA A 207 0.80 -2.71 2.12
N THR A 208 1.37 -1.69 2.77
CA THR A 208 2.10 -1.81 4.05
C THR A 208 1.43 -1.10 5.22
N ALA A 209 0.26 -0.51 5.00
CA ALA A 209 -0.55 0.09 6.05
C ALA A 209 -1.29 -0.96 6.89
N PRO A 210 -1.71 -0.63 8.13
CA PRO A 210 -2.55 -1.50 8.95
C PRO A 210 -3.96 -1.69 8.36
N THR A 211 -4.32 -0.94 7.32
CA THR A 211 -5.58 -1.06 6.60
C THR A 211 -5.35 -1.30 5.11
N TYR A 212 -6.35 -1.88 4.46
CA TYR A 212 -6.35 -2.07 3.01
C TYR A 212 -7.75 -1.91 2.45
N VAL A 213 -7.88 -1.22 1.33
CA VAL A 213 -9.14 -1.08 0.59
C VAL A 213 -9.04 -1.96 -0.65
N PRO A 214 -9.80 -3.07 -0.74
CA PRO A 214 -9.75 -3.98 -1.88
C PRO A 214 -10.07 -3.24 -3.18
N VAL A 215 -9.30 -3.58 -4.22
CA VAL A 215 -9.45 -3.01 -5.57
C VAL A 215 -9.99 -4.05 -6.55
N ALA A 216 -10.26 -3.63 -7.79
CA ALA A 216 -10.85 -4.51 -8.79
C ALA A 216 -10.01 -5.79 -9.05
N ALA A 217 -8.69 -5.69 -8.92
CA ALA A 217 -7.76 -6.82 -9.06
C ALA A 217 -7.90 -7.89 -7.96
N ASP A 218 -8.57 -7.57 -6.84
CA ASP A 218 -8.81 -8.50 -5.73
C ASP A 218 -10.13 -9.25 -5.83
N LEU A 219 -11.01 -8.91 -6.78
CA LEU A 219 -12.31 -9.55 -6.92
C LEU A 219 -12.16 -11.08 -7.04
N GLY A 220 -12.92 -11.80 -6.20
CA GLY A 220 -12.89 -13.26 -6.10
C GLY A 220 -11.71 -13.82 -5.30
N LYS A 221 -10.72 -13.00 -4.92
CA LYS A 221 -9.54 -13.42 -4.17
C LYS A 221 -9.76 -13.25 -2.67
N ARG A 222 -9.05 -14.06 -1.88
CA ARG A 222 -8.99 -13.90 -0.42
C ARG A 222 -7.81 -13.01 -0.07
N LEU A 223 -8.02 -12.07 0.83
CA LEU A 223 -6.97 -11.17 1.31
C LEU A 223 -6.44 -11.65 2.65
N ALA A 224 -5.14 -11.48 2.90
CA ALA A 224 -4.53 -11.76 4.19
C ALA A 224 -3.43 -10.74 4.46
N VAL A 225 -3.07 -10.54 5.72
CA VAL A 225 -2.00 -9.63 6.13
C VAL A 225 -0.92 -10.39 6.88
N THR A 226 0.34 -10.14 6.54
CA THR A 226 1.49 -10.55 7.35
C THR A 226 1.92 -9.37 8.21
N VAL A 227 1.98 -9.58 9.52
CA VAL A 227 2.49 -8.62 10.50
C VAL A 227 3.89 -9.05 10.90
N THR A 228 4.85 -8.14 10.77
CA THR A 228 6.26 -8.37 11.10
C THR A 228 6.66 -7.49 12.28
N GLY A 229 7.11 -8.11 13.37
CA GLY A 229 7.65 -7.42 14.53
C GLY A 229 9.17 -7.34 14.46
N THR A 230 9.72 -6.16 14.73
CA THR A 230 11.16 -5.91 14.84
C THR A 230 11.48 -5.22 16.16
N LYS A 231 12.59 -5.65 16.77
CA LYS A 231 13.15 -5.05 17.98
C LYS A 231 14.65 -5.25 17.98
N ALA A 232 15.42 -4.20 18.30
CA ALA A 232 16.87 -4.28 18.37
C ALA A 232 17.30 -5.37 19.38
N GLY A 233 18.22 -6.24 18.95
CA GLY A 233 18.69 -7.38 19.76
C GLY A 233 17.82 -8.65 19.65
N TYR A 234 16.65 -8.58 19.03
CA TYR A 234 15.73 -9.71 18.86
C TYR A 234 15.71 -10.21 17.41
N THR A 235 15.42 -11.49 17.24
CA THR A 235 15.12 -12.07 15.92
C THR A 235 13.77 -11.56 15.43
N THR A 236 13.73 -11.05 14.20
CA THR A 236 12.49 -10.63 13.54
C THR A 236 11.50 -11.79 13.45
N VAL A 237 10.24 -11.54 13.79
CA VAL A 237 9.16 -12.53 13.71
C VAL A 237 8.06 -12.00 12.80
N ALA A 238 7.56 -12.85 11.92
CA ALA A 238 6.42 -12.55 11.05
C ALA A 238 5.27 -13.54 11.33
N LYS A 239 4.04 -13.04 11.41
CA LYS A 239 2.83 -13.84 11.53
C LYS A 239 1.80 -13.42 10.50
N ALA A 240 1.26 -14.39 9.77
CA ALA A 240 0.18 -14.17 8.81
C ALA A 240 -1.19 -14.33 9.49
N SER A 241 -2.15 -13.52 9.08
CA SER A 241 -3.56 -13.74 9.39
C SER A 241 -4.12 -14.91 8.56
N ALA A 242 -5.27 -15.45 9.00
CA ALA A 242 -6.12 -16.20 8.09
C ALA A 242 -6.60 -15.31 6.93
N GLY A 243 -6.94 -15.94 5.80
CA GLY A 243 -7.53 -15.24 4.66
C GLY A 243 -8.98 -14.82 4.92
N THR A 244 -9.37 -13.65 4.42
CA THR A 244 -10.77 -13.17 4.43
C THR A 244 -11.67 -14.11 3.62
N ALA A 245 -12.98 -13.84 3.65
CA ALA A 245 -13.86 -14.27 2.56
C ALA A 245 -13.36 -13.71 1.21
N ALA A 246 -13.72 -14.36 0.10
CA ALA A 246 -13.40 -13.86 -1.22
C ALA A 246 -14.02 -12.47 -1.42
N VAL A 247 -13.23 -11.52 -1.93
CA VAL A 247 -13.68 -10.14 -2.15
C VAL A 247 -14.82 -10.14 -3.17
N LYS A 248 -15.95 -9.53 -2.81
CA LYS A 248 -17.09 -9.35 -3.71
C LYS A 248 -17.29 -7.90 -4.11
N GLY A 249 -17.73 -7.67 -5.33
CA GLY A 249 -18.31 -6.40 -5.74
C GLY A 249 -19.79 -6.31 -5.40
N THR A 250 -20.34 -5.11 -5.54
CA THR A 250 -21.77 -4.84 -5.42
C THR A 250 -22.34 -4.49 -6.78
N LEU A 251 -23.40 -5.18 -7.20
CA LEU A 251 -24.17 -4.78 -8.36
C LEU A 251 -25.11 -3.63 -8.00
N THR A 252 -25.32 -2.72 -8.93
CA THR A 252 -26.34 -1.68 -8.85
C THR A 252 -27.32 -1.84 -10.00
N ALA A 253 -28.59 -1.55 -9.73
CA ALA A 253 -29.68 -1.66 -10.68
C ALA A 253 -30.62 -0.46 -10.51
N THR A 254 -30.71 0.38 -11.53
CA THR A 254 -31.56 1.57 -11.55
C THR A 254 -31.96 1.95 -12.99
N PRO A 255 -33.20 2.40 -13.24
CA PRO A 255 -34.34 2.41 -12.33
C PRO A 255 -34.90 1.00 -12.05
N THR A 256 -35.89 0.91 -11.15
CA THR A 256 -36.71 -0.29 -10.93
C THR A 256 -37.33 -0.75 -12.27
N PRO A 257 -37.38 -2.07 -12.56
CA PRO A 257 -37.96 -2.56 -13.81
C PRO A 257 -39.46 -2.25 -13.89
N THR A 258 -39.94 -2.03 -15.12
CA THR A 258 -41.36 -1.82 -15.41
C THR A 258 -41.90 -2.94 -16.28
N ILE A 259 -43.23 -3.08 -16.30
CA ILE A 259 -43.93 -4.00 -17.20
C ILE A 259 -44.61 -3.18 -18.29
N SER A 260 -44.45 -3.57 -19.54
CA SER A 260 -45.19 -3.02 -20.67
C SER A 260 -46.07 -4.06 -21.34
N GLY A 261 -47.20 -3.63 -21.88
CA GLY A 261 -48.23 -4.49 -22.47
C GLY A 261 -49.55 -4.36 -21.72
N THR A 262 -50.62 -4.87 -22.32
CA THR A 262 -51.96 -4.84 -21.74
C THR A 262 -52.20 -6.10 -20.92
N ALA A 263 -52.65 -5.96 -19.67
CA ALA A 263 -52.98 -7.07 -18.79
C ALA A 263 -54.31 -7.72 -19.24
N LYS A 264 -54.27 -8.53 -20.30
CA LYS A 264 -55.43 -9.23 -20.88
C LYS A 264 -55.03 -10.62 -21.35
N VAL A 265 -55.89 -11.63 -21.19
CA VAL A 265 -55.61 -13.00 -21.67
C VAL A 265 -55.22 -13.00 -23.15
N GLY A 266 -54.21 -13.81 -23.48
CA GLY A 266 -53.65 -13.92 -24.84
C GLY A 266 -52.67 -12.81 -25.23
N GLN A 267 -52.57 -11.72 -24.45
CA GLN A 267 -51.55 -10.69 -24.67
C GLN A 267 -50.21 -11.08 -24.04
N ILE A 268 -49.14 -10.41 -24.50
CA ILE A 268 -47.79 -10.60 -23.98
C ILE A 268 -47.39 -9.38 -23.16
N LEU A 269 -46.96 -9.62 -21.92
CA LEU A 269 -46.27 -8.63 -21.11
C LEU A 269 -44.76 -8.75 -21.34
N SER A 270 -44.08 -7.60 -21.38
CA SER A 270 -42.62 -7.52 -21.50
C SER A 270 -42.03 -6.78 -20.32
N ALA A 271 -40.99 -7.34 -19.72
CA ALA A 271 -40.21 -6.69 -18.67
C ALA A 271 -39.23 -5.68 -19.30
N ARG A 272 -39.34 -4.40 -18.94
CA ARG A 272 -38.36 -3.36 -19.29
C ARG A 272 -37.44 -3.14 -18.10
N VAL A 273 -36.16 -3.39 -18.31
CA VAL A 273 -35.14 -3.31 -17.25
C VAL A 273 -34.40 -1.98 -17.33
N GLY A 274 -33.96 -1.49 -16.17
CA GLY A 274 -33.03 -0.37 -16.08
C GLY A 274 -31.59 -0.78 -16.38
N THR A 275 -30.66 0.11 -16.06
CA THR A 275 -29.23 -0.14 -16.18
C THR A 275 -28.73 -0.98 -15.02
N TRP A 276 -27.94 -2.01 -15.34
CA TRP A 276 -27.25 -2.87 -14.39
C TRP A 276 -25.74 -2.64 -14.48
N SER A 277 -25.09 -2.36 -13.35
CA SER A 277 -23.69 -1.99 -13.30
C SER A 277 -22.96 -2.70 -12.15
N PRO A 278 -21.67 -3.03 -12.30
CA PRO A 278 -20.88 -2.94 -13.54
C PRO A 278 -21.23 -4.03 -14.55
N ALA A 279 -21.34 -3.66 -15.84
CA ALA A 279 -21.60 -4.59 -16.95
C ALA A 279 -20.39 -5.52 -17.26
N PRO A 280 -20.59 -6.63 -17.98
CA PRO A 280 -21.88 -7.26 -18.31
C PRO A 280 -22.53 -7.93 -17.09
N VAL A 281 -23.86 -8.05 -17.09
CA VAL A 281 -24.67 -8.67 -16.03
C VAL A 281 -25.65 -9.65 -16.65
N THR A 282 -25.73 -10.88 -16.12
CA THR A 282 -26.72 -11.88 -16.52
C THR A 282 -28.01 -11.64 -15.78
N LEU A 283 -29.12 -11.45 -16.50
CA LEU A 283 -30.45 -11.21 -15.92
C LEU A 283 -31.29 -12.47 -15.94
N LEU A 284 -31.92 -12.77 -14.80
CA LEU A 284 -32.90 -13.83 -14.63
C LEU A 284 -34.25 -13.19 -14.32
N TYR A 285 -35.33 -13.75 -14.87
CA TYR A 285 -36.69 -13.26 -14.66
C TYR A 285 -37.50 -14.31 -13.90
N GLN A 286 -38.44 -13.83 -13.09
CA GLN A 286 -39.47 -14.67 -12.51
C GLN A 286 -40.76 -13.86 -12.44
N TRP A 287 -41.76 -14.29 -13.21
CA TRP A 287 -43.10 -13.70 -13.16
C TRP A 287 -43.89 -14.30 -11.98
N ALA A 288 -44.75 -13.48 -11.38
CA ALA A 288 -45.60 -13.86 -10.27
C ALA A 288 -47.02 -13.35 -10.45
N ARG A 289 -47.99 -14.20 -10.09
CA ARG A 289 -49.43 -13.95 -10.08
C ARG A 289 -49.90 -13.75 -8.64
N GLY A 290 -50.48 -12.59 -8.35
CA GLY A 290 -50.94 -12.27 -6.98
C GLY A 290 -49.83 -12.41 -5.93
N GLY A 291 -48.58 -12.14 -6.33
CA GLY A 291 -47.39 -12.30 -5.48
C GLY A 291 -46.78 -13.71 -5.46
N THR A 292 -47.44 -14.73 -6.00
CA THR A 292 -46.93 -16.11 -6.06
C THR A 292 -46.22 -16.38 -7.38
N ALA A 293 -45.01 -16.96 -7.33
CA ALA A 293 -44.24 -17.27 -8.54
C ALA A 293 -44.99 -18.24 -9.47
N ILE A 294 -45.02 -17.89 -10.77
CA ILE A 294 -45.60 -18.74 -11.81
C ILE A 294 -44.51 -19.71 -12.28
N SER A 295 -44.73 -21.01 -12.09
CA SER A 295 -43.74 -22.04 -12.48
C SER A 295 -43.38 -21.93 -13.97
N GLY A 296 -42.08 -21.96 -14.27
CA GLY A 296 -41.52 -21.87 -15.62
C GLY A 296 -41.55 -20.48 -16.27
N ALA A 297 -42.20 -19.48 -15.66
CA ALA A 297 -42.30 -18.13 -16.21
C ALA A 297 -41.03 -17.32 -15.97
N THR A 298 -39.97 -17.66 -16.70
CA THR A 298 -38.59 -17.17 -16.50
C THR A 298 -38.02 -16.36 -17.66
N ALA A 299 -38.82 -16.15 -18.71
CA ALA A 299 -38.45 -15.30 -19.84
C ALA A 299 -38.64 -13.80 -19.53
N SER A 300 -37.98 -12.95 -20.32
CA SER A 300 -38.17 -11.49 -20.28
C SER A 300 -39.59 -11.07 -20.68
N THR A 301 -40.36 -11.97 -21.27
CA THR A 301 -41.77 -11.81 -21.62
C THR A 301 -42.63 -12.88 -20.97
N TYR A 302 -43.93 -12.61 -20.84
CA TYR A 302 -44.91 -13.56 -20.33
C TYR A 302 -46.22 -13.45 -21.11
N ALA A 303 -46.63 -14.57 -21.72
CA ALA A 303 -47.94 -14.68 -22.36
C ALA A 303 -49.00 -14.95 -21.28
N ILE A 304 -49.98 -14.06 -21.20
CA ILE A 304 -51.04 -14.10 -20.18
C ILE A 304 -51.99 -15.26 -20.48
N LYS A 305 -52.23 -16.10 -19.47
CA LYS A 305 -53.08 -17.29 -19.53
C LYS A 305 -54.42 -17.01 -18.85
N ALA A 306 -55.43 -17.83 -19.15
CA ALA A 306 -56.75 -17.73 -18.52
C ALA A 306 -56.70 -17.80 -16.98
N ALA A 307 -55.75 -18.57 -16.43
CA ALA A 307 -55.54 -18.68 -14.98
C ALA A 307 -55.01 -17.39 -14.32
N ASP A 308 -54.63 -16.37 -15.09
CA ASP A 308 -54.17 -15.08 -14.58
C ASP A 308 -55.33 -14.08 -14.35
N VAL A 309 -56.54 -14.34 -14.88
CA VAL A 309 -57.68 -13.40 -14.83
C VAL A 309 -57.99 -12.95 -13.40
N GLY A 310 -58.18 -11.65 -13.22
CA GLY A 310 -58.47 -11.01 -11.93
C GLY A 310 -57.26 -10.83 -11.01
N ALA A 311 -56.14 -11.52 -11.28
CA ALA A 311 -54.90 -11.32 -10.55
C ALA A 311 -54.06 -10.19 -11.15
N THR A 312 -53.19 -9.60 -10.33
CA THR A 312 -52.13 -8.71 -10.81
C THR A 312 -50.86 -9.52 -11.10
N LEU A 313 -50.08 -9.06 -12.08
CA LEU A 313 -48.81 -9.66 -12.46
C LEU A 313 -47.65 -8.77 -12.04
N THR A 314 -46.57 -9.38 -11.57
CA THR A 314 -45.30 -8.72 -11.28
C THR A 314 -44.16 -9.52 -11.87
N VAL A 315 -43.02 -8.88 -12.12
CA VAL A 315 -41.77 -9.55 -12.50
C VAL A 315 -40.65 -9.15 -11.57
N THR A 316 -39.94 -10.15 -11.04
CA THR A 316 -38.68 -9.94 -10.32
C THR A 316 -37.54 -10.22 -11.29
N VAL A 317 -36.66 -9.24 -11.46
CA VAL A 317 -35.45 -9.34 -12.27
C VAL A 317 -34.24 -9.44 -11.34
N THR A 318 -33.49 -10.53 -11.45
CA THR A 318 -32.27 -10.77 -10.66
C THR A 318 -31.05 -10.69 -11.54
N GLY A 319 -30.16 -9.74 -11.27
CA GLY A 319 -28.87 -9.61 -11.92
C GLY A 319 -27.81 -10.38 -11.17
N THR A 320 -27.00 -11.13 -11.93
CA THR A 320 -25.87 -11.91 -11.43
C THR A 320 -24.60 -11.58 -12.22
N LYS A 321 -23.46 -11.57 -11.54
CA LYS A 321 -22.14 -11.37 -12.13
C LYS A 321 -21.09 -12.11 -11.29
N PRO A 322 -20.12 -12.80 -11.91
CA PRO A 322 -19.05 -13.48 -11.16
C PRO A 322 -18.34 -12.54 -10.20
N ASN A 323 -18.15 -12.98 -8.95
CA ASN A 323 -17.56 -12.20 -7.85
C ASN A 323 -18.38 -10.97 -7.41
N TYR A 324 -19.67 -10.88 -7.75
CA TYR A 324 -20.58 -9.88 -7.20
C TYR A 324 -21.72 -10.55 -6.44
N GLY A 325 -22.24 -9.87 -5.41
CA GLY A 325 -23.50 -10.28 -4.79
C GLY A 325 -24.67 -10.14 -5.80
N PRO A 326 -25.60 -11.11 -5.89
CA PRO A 326 -26.77 -10.99 -6.74
C PRO A 326 -27.66 -9.85 -6.25
N VAL A 327 -28.33 -9.18 -7.18
CA VAL A 327 -29.27 -8.09 -6.86
C VAL A 327 -30.59 -8.36 -7.54
N ALA A 328 -31.68 -8.31 -6.79
CA ALA A 328 -33.03 -8.44 -7.31
C ALA A 328 -33.77 -7.09 -7.28
N ARG A 329 -34.60 -6.86 -8.30
CA ARG A 329 -35.53 -5.73 -8.37
C ARG A 329 -36.88 -6.24 -8.85
N LYS A 330 -37.94 -5.90 -8.12
CA LYS A 330 -39.32 -6.26 -8.45
C LYS A 330 -40.00 -5.08 -9.12
N SER A 331 -40.76 -5.34 -10.18
CA SER A 331 -41.58 -4.32 -10.82
C SER A 331 -42.75 -3.90 -9.93
N GLN A 332 -43.37 -2.78 -10.28
CA GLN A 332 -44.75 -2.52 -9.84
C GLN A 332 -45.71 -3.57 -10.43
N SER A 333 -46.84 -3.77 -9.76
CA SER A 333 -47.92 -4.64 -10.23
C SER A 333 -48.62 -4.06 -11.45
N THR A 334 -49.03 -4.92 -12.38
CA THR A 334 -49.99 -4.54 -13.43
C THR A 334 -51.37 -4.22 -12.84
N ALA A 335 -52.26 -3.65 -13.65
CA ALA A 335 -53.70 -3.75 -13.41
C ALA A 335 -54.13 -5.24 -13.36
N PRO A 336 -55.28 -5.56 -12.72
CA PRO A 336 -55.85 -6.90 -12.76
C PRO A 336 -56.05 -7.38 -14.21
N VAL A 337 -55.73 -8.64 -14.48
CA VAL A 337 -55.82 -9.21 -15.82
C VAL A 337 -57.28 -9.31 -16.25
N ALA A 338 -57.59 -8.70 -17.39
CA ALA A 338 -58.88 -8.80 -18.06
C ALA A 338 -59.04 -10.14 -18.83
N PRO A 339 -60.28 -10.63 -19.01
CA PRO A 339 -60.58 -11.80 -19.83
C PRO A 339 -60.15 -11.66 -21.29
#